data_AF-A0A845ZHI6-F1
#
_entry.id   AF-A0A845ZHI6-F1
#
_cell.length_a   1.000
_cell.length_b   1.000
_cell.length_c   1.000
_cell.angle_alpha   90.00
_cell.angle_beta   90.00
_cell.angle_gamma   90.00
#
_symmetry.space_group_name_H-M   'P 1'
#
loop_
_entity.id
_entity.type
_entity.pdbx_description
1 polymer ?
#
loop_
_entity_poly.entity_id
_entity_poly.type
_entity_poly.pdbx_seq_one_letter_code
_entity_poly.pdbx_strand_id
1 'polypeptide(L)'
;MVEDIGKYQPQKFYEFFPTIKVTTSKALEELHIFVIRLLSQRNIIQSAVENSETKLENDEQVIHSKKWVTPTRIKILPKSWHRKLVAPLSADEIDISEPRIPDKILSAFVEAGCKIAEFKPVDLRNHLKMNQSLGLSLKNAPKASLKNRQWVIDMLGYCVEDNCQDLGGLPLAILANNSLEVFGYSSINPIFIPTSEIQREIFADYP
;
A
#
# COMPACT_ATOMS: atom_id res chain seq x y z
N MET A 1 -35.20 6.97 1.18
CA MET A 1 -33.87 7.59 1.05
C MET A 1 -32.99 6.55 0.38
N VAL A 2 -32.43 6.80 -0.81
CA VAL A 2 -31.52 5.84 -1.45
C VAL A 2 -30.19 5.97 -0.71
N GLU A 3 -29.84 4.95 0.08
CA GLU A 3 -28.55 4.92 0.78
C GLU A 3 -27.41 4.93 -0.25
N ASP A 4 -26.39 5.75 -0.02
CA ASP A 4 -25.21 5.79 -0.88
C ASP A 4 -24.44 4.47 -0.72
N ILE A 5 -24.65 3.56 -1.68
CA ILE A 5 -24.03 2.23 -1.70
C ILE A 5 -22.51 2.33 -1.64
N GLY A 6 -21.90 3.40 -2.18
CA GLY A 6 -20.46 3.62 -2.06
C GLY A 6 -20.04 3.75 -0.60
N LYS A 7 -20.80 4.48 0.22
CA LYS A 7 -20.45 4.73 1.61
C LYS A 7 -20.46 3.46 2.48
N TYR A 8 -21.39 2.54 2.24
CA TYR A 8 -21.61 1.38 3.12
C TYR A 8 -21.14 0.06 2.51
N GLN A 9 -21.15 -0.06 1.18
CA GLN A 9 -20.87 -1.30 0.45
C GLN A 9 -20.03 -1.02 -0.80
N PRO A 10 -18.78 -0.52 -0.64
CA PRO A 10 -17.90 -0.16 -1.75
C PRO A 10 -17.63 -1.33 -2.71
N GLN A 11 -17.63 -2.57 -2.21
CA GLN A 11 -17.52 -3.76 -3.05
C GLN A 11 -18.71 -3.92 -4.01
N LYS A 12 -19.93 -3.64 -3.55
CA LYS A 12 -21.13 -3.67 -4.41
C LYS A 12 -21.18 -2.48 -5.35
N PHE A 13 -20.67 -1.33 -4.94
CA PHE A 13 -20.55 -0.18 -5.84
C PHE A 13 -19.77 -0.53 -7.11
N TYR A 14 -18.68 -1.28 -6.96
CA TYR A 14 -17.89 -1.78 -8.09
C TYR A 14 -18.65 -2.75 -9.02
N GLU A 15 -19.67 -3.46 -8.55
CA GLU A 15 -20.48 -4.35 -9.40
C GLU A 15 -21.32 -3.60 -10.43
N PHE A 16 -21.58 -2.31 -10.22
CA PHE A 16 -22.32 -1.47 -11.17
C PHE A 16 -21.45 -0.92 -12.31
N PHE A 17 -20.15 -1.22 -12.33
CA PHE A 17 -19.27 -0.74 -13.39
C PHE A 17 -19.60 -1.49 -14.70
N PRO A 18 -19.70 -0.78 -15.83
CA PRO A 18 -19.99 -1.42 -17.11
C PRO A 18 -18.73 -2.10 -17.64
N THR A 19 -18.46 -3.33 -17.17
CA THR A 19 -17.29 -4.12 -17.58
C THR A 19 -17.56 -5.06 -18.74
N ILE A 20 -18.79 -5.13 -19.24
CA ILE A 20 -19.18 -6.01 -20.34
C ILE A 20 -20.02 -5.26 -21.37
N LYS A 21 -20.01 -5.75 -22.61
CA LYS A 21 -20.91 -5.32 -23.67
C LYS A 21 -22.35 -5.69 -23.30
N VAL A 22 -23.20 -4.68 -23.12
CA VAL A 22 -24.62 -4.86 -22.70
C VAL A 22 -25.58 -4.94 -23.90
N THR A 23 -25.08 -4.72 -25.12
CA THR A 23 -25.92 -4.45 -26.28
C THR A 23 -25.45 -5.17 -27.53
N THR A 24 -26.40 -5.63 -28.35
CA THR A 24 -26.18 -6.24 -29.66
C THR A 24 -26.00 -5.20 -30.78
N SER A 25 -26.30 -3.93 -30.49
CA SER A 25 -26.16 -2.83 -31.45
C SER A 25 -24.69 -2.50 -31.70
N LYS A 26 -24.27 -2.54 -32.97
CA LYS A 26 -22.92 -2.18 -33.40
C LYS A 26 -22.57 -0.72 -33.06
N ALA A 27 -23.56 0.18 -33.06
CA ALA A 27 -23.35 1.59 -32.72
C ALA A 27 -22.99 1.83 -31.25
N LEU A 28 -23.33 0.90 -30.35
CA LEU A 28 -23.10 1.02 -28.90
C LEU A 28 -22.06 0.02 -28.39
N GLU A 29 -21.31 -0.60 -29.30
CA GLU A 29 -20.32 -1.63 -28.98
C GLU A 29 -19.24 -1.12 -28.02
N GLU A 30 -18.80 0.13 -28.20
CA GLU A 30 -17.76 0.76 -27.38
C GLU A 30 -18.31 1.59 -26.21
N LEU A 31 -19.62 1.56 -25.94
CA LEU A 31 -20.23 2.39 -24.91
C LEU A 31 -19.60 2.15 -23.52
N HIS A 32 -19.36 0.88 -23.18
CA HIS A 32 -18.73 0.49 -21.92
C HIS A 32 -17.31 1.05 -21.78
N ILE A 33 -16.51 1.03 -22.86
CA ILE A 33 -15.18 1.63 -22.92
C ILE A 33 -15.26 3.14 -22.68
N PHE A 34 -16.18 3.82 -23.36
CA PHE A 34 -16.38 5.26 -23.20
C PHE A 34 -16.76 5.63 -21.76
N VAL A 35 -17.67 4.87 -21.14
CA VAL A 35 -18.05 5.10 -19.73
C VAL A 35 -16.87 4.89 -18.80
N ILE A 36 -16.05 3.84 -18.99
CA ILE A 36 -14.85 3.62 -18.17
C ILE A 36 -13.86 4.80 -18.30
N ARG A 37 -13.69 5.39 -19.49
CA ARG A 37 -12.87 6.59 -19.67
C ARG A 37 -13.42 7.78 -18.87
N LEU A 38 -14.72 8.01 -18.87
CA LEU A 38 -15.34 9.06 -18.05
C LEU A 38 -15.16 8.79 -16.55
N LEU A 39 -15.34 7.53 -16.13
CA LEU A 39 -15.13 7.07 -14.77
C LEU A 39 -13.67 7.29 -14.32
N SER A 40 -12.69 7.13 -15.21
CA SER A 40 -11.26 7.36 -14.91
C SER A 40 -10.95 8.78 -14.40
N GLN A 41 -11.81 9.75 -14.69
CA GLN A 41 -11.66 11.16 -14.32
C GLN A 41 -12.42 11.53 -13.04
N ARG A 42 -13.08 10.57 -12.39
CA ARG A 42 -13.95 10.80 -11.22
C ARG A 42 -13.38 10.14 -9.97
N ASN A 43 -13.79 10.63 -8.80
CA ASN A 43 -13.45 10.03 -7.51
C ASN A 43 -14.32 8.80 -7.26
N ILE A 44 -13.87 7.64 -7.74
CA ILE A 44 -14.68 6.42 -7.81
C ILE A 44 -13.97 5.18 -7.29
N ILE A 45 -12.74 5.31 -6.78
CA ILE A 45 -12.05 4.22 -6.10
C ILE A 45 -11.83 4.62 -4.64
N GLN A 46 -12.20 3.74 -3.71
CA GLN A 46 -12.00 3.98 -2.29
C GLN A 46 -10.53 3.76 -1.91
N SER A 47 -9.94 4.75 -1.23
CA SER A 47 -8.60 4.69 -0.64
C SER A 47 -8.65 4.09 0.75
N ALA A 48 -7.60 3.36 1.11
CA ALA A 48 -7.38 2.85 2.45
C ALA A 48 -6.97 3.94 3.47
N VAL A 49 -6.53 5.11 2.98
CA VAL A 49 -6.20 6.26 3.82
C VAL A 49 -7.48 6.83 4.43
N GLU A 50 -7.51 6.91 5.76
CA GLU A 50 -8.62 7.53 6.51
C GLU A 50 -8.54 9.05 6.41
N ASN A 51 -9.68 9.69 6.14
CA ASN A 51 -9.86 11.12 6.35
C ASN A 51 -10.59 11.32 7.69
N SER A 52 -10.00 12.11 8.56
CA SER A 52 -10.69 12.67 9.72
C SER A 52 -11.45 13.91 9.27
N GLU A 53 -12.77 13.80 9.06
CA GLU A 53 -13.61 14.96 8.90
C GLU A 53 -14.17 15.37 10.27
N THR A 54 -13.83 16.57 10.72
CA THR A 54 -14.41 17.17 11.92
C THR A 54 -15.77 17.75 11.55
N LYS A 55 -16.87 17.16 12.03
CA LYS A 55 -18.18 17.80 11.92
C LYS A 55 -18.33 18.87 13.01
N LEU A 56 -18.36 20.13 12.59
CA LEU A 56 -18.67 21.29 13.44
C LEU A 56 -20.18 21.40 13.69
N GLU A 57 -20.84 20.36 14.18
CA GLU A 57 -22.24 20.48 14.65
C GLU A 57 -22.43 19.68 15.95
N ASN A 58 -22.32 20.41 17.07
CA ASN A 58 -22.85 20.14 18.41
C ASN A 58 -22.39 18.92 19.23
N ASP A 59 -21.48 18.09 18.76
CA ASP A 59 -20.65 17.19 19.59
C ASP A 59 -19.44 16.77 18.75
N GLU A 60 -18.23 16.84 19.31
CA GLU A 60 -16.99 16.46 18.61
C GLU A 60 -16.95 14.93 18.34
N GLN A 61 -17.70 14.47 17.34
CA GLN A 61 -17.57 13.12 16.80
C GLN A 61 -16.65 13.14 15.60
N VAL A 62 -15.44 12.61 15.76
CA VAL A 62 -14.52 12.35 14.65
C VAL A 62 -15.08 11.17 13.85
N ILE A 63 -15.62 11.46 12.65
CA ILE A 63 -16.04 10.41 11.73
C ILE A 63 -14.83 10.02 10.90
N HIS A 64 -14.27 8.84 11.17
CA HIS A 64 -13.27 8.22 10.31
C HIS A 64 -13.97 7.76 9.02
N SER A 65 -13.71 8.42 7.90
CA SER A 65 -14.28 8.02 6.61
C SER A 65 -13.17 7.77 5.59
N LYS A 66 -13.31 6.68 4.83
CA LYS A 66 -12.40 6.38 3.72
C LYS A 66 -12.73 7.27 2.54
N LYS A 67 -11.73 7.96 2.01
CA LYS A 67 -11.91 8.89 0.89
C LYS A 67 -12.02 8.18 -0.45
N TRP A 68 -12.77 8.77 -1.38
CA TRP A 68 -12.84 8.34 -2.77
C TRP A 68 -11.87 9.17 -3.61
N VAL A 69 -11.06 8.51 -4.42
CA VAL A 69 -10.02 9.12 -5.26
C VAL A 69 -10.15 8.70 -6.71
N THR A 70 -9.47 9.41 -7.60
CA THR A 70 -9.41 9.07 -9.02
C THR A 70 -8.56 7.82 -9.24
N PRO A 71 -8.91 6.98 -10.25
CA PRO A 71 -8.08 5.86 -10.70
C PRO A 71 -6.62 6.22 -11.03
N THR A 72 -6.34 7.47 -11.40
CA THR A 72 -4.98 7.95 -11.69
C THR A 72 -4.14 8.22 -10.45
N ARG A 73 -4.77 8.57 -9.32
CA ARG A 73 -4.10 8.93 -8.06
C ARG A 73 -3.84 7.69 -7.21
N ILE A 74 -4.68 6.66 -7.32
CA ILE A 74 -4.58 5.45 -6.52
C ILE A 74 -3.59 4.45 -7.11
N LYS A 75 -3.01 3.63 -6.24
CA LYS A 75 -2.20 2.48 -6.63
C LYS A 75 -2.88 1.17 -6.24
N ILE A 76 -2.60 0.13 -7.02
CA ILE A 76 -3.04 -1.23 -6.73
C ILE A 76 -1.85 -2.09 -6.31
N LEU A 77 -2.09 -2.99 -5.36
CA LEU A 77 -1.11 -3.98 -4.92
C LEU A 77 -1.37 -5.33 -5.58
N PRO A 78 -0.32 -6.15 -5.76
CA PRO A 78 -0.47 -7.57 -6.05
C PRO A 78 -1.35 -8.27 -5.02
N LYS A 79 -2.12 -9.28 -5.47
CA LYS A 79 -3.05 -10.05 -4.61
C LYS A 79 -2.38 -10.60 -3.34
N SER A 80 -1.17 -11.13 -3.49
CA SER A 80 -0.38 -11.74 -2.42
C SER A 80 0.00 -10.76 -1.31
N TRP A 81 0.15 -9.48 -1.65
CA TRP A 81 0.66 -8.45 -0.75
C TRP A 81 -0.40 -7.48 -0.24
N HIS A 82 -1.57 -7.43 -0.88
CA HIS A 82 -2.64 -6.48 -0.55
C HIS A 82 -2.97 -6.48 0.95
N ARG A 83 -3.30 -7.63 1.53
CA ARG A 83 -3.62 -7.73 2.98
C ARG A 83 -2.48 -7.33 3.92
N LYS A 84 -1.23 -7.51 3.50
CA LYS A 84 -0.04 -7.25 4.32
C LYS A 84 0.39 -5.79 4.27
N LEU A 85 0.21 -5.13 3.12
CA LEU A 85 0.77 -3.81 2.85
C LEU A 85 -0.26 -2.68 2.88
N VAL A 86 -1.56 -2.96 2.82
CA VAL A 86 -2.59 -1.90 2.90
C VAL A 86 -2.42 -1.05 4.16
N ALA A 87 -2.33 -1.68 5.34
CA ALA A 87 -2.22 -0.95 6.60
C ALA A 87 -0.94 -0.08 6.70
N PRO A 88 0.29 -0.61 6.47
CA PRO A 88 1.49 0.22 6.55
C PRO A 88 1.55 1.32 5.50
N LEU A 89 1.11 1.05 4.25
CA LEU A 89 1.13 2.08 3.21
C LEU A 89 0.11 3.18 3.49
N SER A 90 -1.06 2.84 4.05
CA SER A 90 -2.08 3.82 4.46
C SER A 90 -1.60 4.69 5.61
N ALA A 91 -0.85 4.11 6.56
CA ALA A 91 -0.26 4.84 7.68
C ALA A 91 0.76 5.89 7.21
N ASP A 92 1.39 5.67 6.05
CA ASP A 92 2.29 6.61 5.39
C ASP A 92 1.57 7.48 4.33
N GLU A 93 0.24 7.54 4.36
CA GLU A 93 -0.61 8.34 3.47
C GLU A 93 -0.53 7.98 1.98
N ILE A 94 -0.09 6.76 1.66
CA ILE A 94 -0.07 6.26 0.28
C ILE A 94 -1.47 5.74 -0.09
N ASP A 95 -2.04 6.31 -1.15
CA ASP A 95 -3.36 5.95 -1.66
C ASP A 95 -3.35 4.54 -2.30
N ILE A 96 -3.72 3.53 -1.52
CA ILE A 96 -3.94 2.14 -1.95
C ILE A 96 -5.43 1.82 -1.98
N SER A 97 -5.88 1.05 -2.97
CA SER A 97 -7.29 0.63 -3.05
C SER A 97 -7.69 -0.28 -1.88
N GLU A 98 -8.71 0.11 -1.13
CA GLU A 98 -9.36 -0.72 -0.11
C GLU A 98 -10.88 -0.44 -0.11
N PRO A 99 -11.72 -1.41 -0.47
CA PRO A 99 -11.39 -2.80 -0.78
C PRO A 99 -10.63 -2.95 -2.10
N ARG A 100 -10.00 -4.11 -2.29
CA ARG A 100 -9.29 -4.43 -3.54
C ARG A 100 -10.24 -4.34 -4.74
N ILE A 101 -9.82 -3.62 -5.77
CA ILE A 101 -10.56 -3.51 -7.02
C ILE A 101 -10.69 -4.90 -7.68
N PRO A 102 -11.89 -5.34 -8.05
CA PRO A 102 -12.10 -6.56 -8.80
C PRO A 102 -11.29 -6.63 -10.11
N ASP A 103 -10.74 -7.79 -10.43
CA ASP A 103 -9.89 -7.95 -11.62
C ASP A 103 -10.62 -7.60 -12.92
N LYS A 104 -11.93 -7.88 -13.01
CA LYS A 104 -12.76 -7.51 -14.18
C LYS A 104 -12.76 -6.00 -14.44
N ILE A 105 -12.75 -5.20 -13.38
CA ILE A 105 -12.72 -3.73 -13.48
C ILE A 105 -11.33 -3.27 -13.87
N LEU A 106 -10.28 -3.86 -13.29
CA LEU A 106 -8.91 -3.58 -13.71
C LEU A 106 -8.70 -3.84 -15.21
N SER A 107 -9.22 -4.96 -15.71
CA SER A 107 -9.20 -5.28 -17.14
C SER A 107 -9.96 -4.24 -17.98
N ALA A 108 -11.13 -3.80 -17.53
CA ALA A 108 -11.91 -2.78 -18.23
C ALA A 108 -11.16 -1.44 -18.31
N PHE A 109 -10.46 -1.03 -17.25
CA PHE A 109 -9.59 0.16 -17.27
C PHE A 109 -8.41 0.01 -18.23
N VAL A 110 -7.82 -1.18 -18.33
CA VAL A 110 -6.76 -1.47 -19.31
C VAL A 110 -7.29 -1.38 -20.74
N GLU A 111 -8.42 -2.02 -21.03
CA GLU A 111 -9.08 -1.98 -22.34
C GLU A 111 -9.44 -0.54 -22.76
N ALA A 112 -9.87 0.28 -21.80
CA ALA A 112 -10.17 1.68 -22.04
C ALA A 112 -8.96 2.59 -22.25
N GLY A 113 -7.74 2.09 -22.06
CA GLY A 113 -6.49 2.87 -22.14
C GLY A 113 -6.22 3.72 -20.89
N CYS A 114 -6.90 3.44 -19.78
CA CYS A 114 -6.82 4.16 -18.52
C CYS A 114 -6.30 3.26 -17.39
N LYS A 115 -5.23 2.50 -17.65
CA LYS A 115 -4.66 1.53 -16.72
C LYS A 115 -4.35 2.17 -15.36
N ILE A 116 -4.90 1.58 -14.29
CA ILE A 116 -4.57 1.96 -12.91
C ILE A 116 -3.14 1.51 -12.59
N ALA A 117 -2.35 2.40 -12.00
CA ALA A 117 -0.96 2.15 -11.74
C ALA A 117 -0.78 1.12 -10.61
N GLU A 118 0.10 0.15 -10.83
CA GLU A 118 0.53 -0.79 -9.80
C GLU A 118 1.57 -0.11 -8.90
N PHE A 119 1.45 -0.32 -7.59
CA PHE A 119 2.52 -0.02 -6.64
C PHE A 119 3.53 -1.15 -6.73
N LYS A 120 4.79 -0.85 -7.04
CA LYS A 120 5.86 -1.82 -7.23
C LYS A 120 6.84 -1.83 -6.05
N PRO A 121 7.66 -2.87 -5.88
CA PRO A 121 8.72 -2.89 -4.87
C PRO A 121 9.67 -1.67 -4.96
N VAL A 122 10.00 -1.23 -6.17
CA VAL A 122 10.82 -0.02 -6.40
C VAL A 122 10.18 1.25 -5.83
N ASP A 123 8.85 1.36 -5.89
CA ASP A 123 8.13 2.52 -5.34
C ASP A 123 8.26 2.55 -3.81
N LEU A 124 8.15 1.38 -3.16
CA LEU A 124 8.37 1.26 -1.72
C LEU A 124 9.80 1.60 -1.32
N ARG A 125 10.80 1.07 -2.05
CA ARG A 125 12.22 1.38 -1.79
C ARG A 125 12.49 2.87 -1.88
N ASN A 126 11.94 3.54 -2.91
CA ASN A 126 12.08 4.98 -3.09
C ASN A 126 11.40 5.78 -1.97
N HIS A 127 10.21 5.35 -1.54
CA HIS A 127 9.47 5.99 -0.44
C HIS A 127 10.20 5.89 0.91
N LEU A 128 10.87 4.76 1.16
CA LEU A 128 11.54 4.49 2.42
C LEU A 128 12.99 4.98 2.48
N LYS A 129 13.59 5.35 1.35
CA LYS A 129 15.03 5.68 1.23
C LYS A 129 15.46 6.72 2.27
N MET A 130 16.55 6.40 2.99
CA MET A 130 17.24 7.24 3.96
C MET A 130 18.75 7.16 3.72
N ASN A 131 19.45 8.24 4.07
CA ASN A 131 20.89 8.42 3.84
C ASN A 131 21.68 8.58 5.15
N GLN A 132 21.11 8.18 6.27
CA GLN A 132 21.72 8.26 7.59
C GLN A 132 21.27 7.11 8.48
N SER A 133 22.07 6.76 9.48
CA SER A 133 21.68 5.82 10.53
C SER A 133 20.46 6.33 11.30
N LEU A 134 19.63 5.40 11.77
CA LEU A 134 18.52 5.69 12.69
C LEU A 134 18.91 5.33 14.13
N GLY A 135 19.25 4.06 14.38
CA GLY A 135 19.50 3.57 15.74
C GLY A 135 18.33 3.78 16.72
N LEU A 136 17.09 3.90 16.24
CA LEU A 136 15.92 4.27 17.06
C LEU A 136 15.08 3.05 17.43
N SER A 137 14.37 3.10 18.56
CA SER A 137 13.30 2.13 18.82
C SER A 137 12.19 2.25 17.77
N LEU A 138 11.50 1.15 17.45
CA LEU A 138 10.39 1.15 16.49
C LEU A 138 9.33 2.23 16.79
N LYS A 139 8.99 2.44 18.07
CA LYS A 139 7.98 3.45 18.48
C LYS A 139 8.35 4.88 18.03
N ASN A 140 9.65 5.17 17.96
CA ASN A 140 10.20 6.47 17.62
C ASN A 140 10.59 6.57 16.13
N ALA A 141 10.27 5.55 15.32
CA ALA A 141 10.57 5.58 13.90
C ALA A 141 9.87 6.78 13.22
N PRO A 142 10.54 7.42 12.24
CA PRO A 142 10.06 8.66 11.63
C PRO A 142 8.80 8.46 10.79
N LYS A 143 8.64 7.30 10.14
CA LYS A 143 7.45 6.94 9.37
C LYS A 143 6.53 6.06 10.21
N ALA A 144 5.22 6.22 10.05
CA ALA A 144 4.24 5.46 10.82
C ALA A 144 4.27 3.96 10.46
N SER A 145 4.49 3.65 9.18
CA SER A 145 4.68 2.28 8.68
C SER A 145 5.82 1.52 9.38
N LEU A 146 6.82 2.23 9.87
CA LEU A 146 8.01 1.68 10.51
C LEU A 146 7.84 1.43 12.02
N LYS A 147 6.73 1.87 12.62
CA LYS A 147 6.48 1.72 14.06
C LYS A 147 6.01 0.33 14.47
N ASN A 148 5.58 -0.48 13.49
CA ASN A 148 5.12 -1.84 13.71
C ASN A 148 6.12 -2.85 13.15
N ARG A 149 6.57 -3.77 14.02
CA ARG A 149 7.56 -4.80 13.66
C ARG A 149 7.10 -5.68 12.49
N GLN A 150 5.84 -6.12 12.49
CA GLN A 150 5.32 -6.99 11.44
C GLN A 150 5.26 -6.26 10.09
N TRP A 151 4.89 -4.97 10.11
CA TRP A 151 4.89 -4.14 8.91
C TRP A 151 6.28 -3.96 8.31
N VAL A 152 7.31 -3.76 9.13
CA VAL A 152 8.70 -3.70 8.66
C VAL A 152 9.10 -5.00 7.96
N ILE A 153 8.73 -6.15 8.51
CA ILE A 153 9.00 -7.47 7.91
C ILE A 153 8.26 -7.64 6.58
N ASP A 154 6.97 -7.29 6.54
CA ASP A 154 6.16 -7.41 5.33
C ASP A 154 6.68 -6.47 4.22
N MET A 155 7.05 -5.23 4.57
CA MET A 155 7.66 -4.27 3.66
C MET A 155 9.01 -4.75 3.13
N LEU A 156 9.86 -5.34 3.99
CA LEU A 156 11.13 -5.93 3.58
C LEU A 156 10.90 -7.09 2.61
N GLY A 157 9.98 -8.00 2.94
CA GLY A 157 9.63 -9.12 2.07
C GLY A 157 9.13 -8.67 0.69
N TYR A 158 8.38 -7.56 0.64
CA TYR A 158 7.94 -6.98 -0.62
C TYR A 158 9.08 -6.33 -1.40
N CYS A 159 9.98 -5.62 -0.72
CA CYS A 159 11.15 -4.99 -1.34
C CYS A 159 12.10 -5.97 -2.05
N VAL A 160 12.11 -7.25 -1.66
CA VAL A 160 12.97 -8.29 -2.26
C VAL A 160 12.22 -9.20 -3.24
N GLU A 161 10.90 -9.03 -3.41
CA GLU A 161 10.10 -9.89 -4.29
C GLU A 161 10.53 -9.80 -5.76
N ASP A 162 11.05 -8.64 -6.19
CA ASP A 162 11.56 -8.42 -7.55
C ASP A 162 13.03 -8.88 -7.74
N ASN A 163 13.55 -9.69 -6.83
CA ASN A 163 14.96 -10.14 -6.77
C ASN A 163 15.98 -8.99 -6.62
N CYS A 164 15.54 -7.79 -6.24
CA CYS A 164 16.45 -6.69 -5.92
C CYS A 164 17.10 -6.94 -4.56
N GLN A 165 18.42 -7.20 -4.55
CA GLN A 165 19.19 -7.42 -3.33
C GLN A 165 19.79 -6.13 -2.74
N ASP A 166 19.72 -5.01 -3.48
CA ASP A 166 20.16 -3.72 -2.95
C ASP A 166 19.13 -3.17 -1.96
N LEU A 167 19.40 -3.40 -0.69
CA LEU A 167 18.66 -2.85 0.44
C LEU A 167 19.31 -1.58 0.99
N GLY A 168 20.41 -1.11 0.39
CA GLY A 168 21.17 0.04 0.87
C GLY A 168 20.30 1.29 1.01
N GLY A 169 20.35 1.90 2.19
CA GLY A 169 19.56 3.08 2.53
C GLY A 169 18.10 2.79 2.88
N LEU A 170 17.72 1.53 3.13
CA LEU A 170 16.36 1.21 3.59
C LEU A 170 16.32 1.05 5.13
N PRO A 171 15.43 1.77 5.84
CA PRO A 171 15.21 1.66 7.28
C PRO A 171 14.39 0.42 7.64
N LEU A 172 14.85 -0.76 7.23
CA LEU A 172 14.14 -2.03 7.39
C LEU A 172 14.95 -3.09 8.15
N ALA A 173 16.11 -2.73 8.69
CA ALA A 173 16.91 -3.62 9.52
C ALA A 173 16.44 -3.54 10.98
N ILE A 174 16.03 -4.66 11.56
CA ILE A 174 15.71 -4.74 13.00
C ILE A 174 16.87 -5.46 13.69
N LEU A 175 17.52 -4.75 14.61
CA LEU A 175 18.66 -5.26 15.37
C LEU A 175 18.23 -6.14 16.55
N ALA A 176 19.17 -6.87 17.15
CA ALA A 176 18.91 -7.77 18.29
C ALA A 176 18.37 -7.03 19.53
N ASN A 177 18.73 -5.77 19.72
CA ASN A 177 18.21 -4.87 20.76
C ASN A 177 16.81 -4.29 20.41
N ASN A 178 16.18 -4.77 19.32
CA ASN A 178 14.88 -4.32 18.81
C ASN A 178 14.87 -2.85 18.33
N SER A 179 16.03 -2.26 18.01
CA SER A 179 16.11 -0.98 17.32
C SER A 179 15.98 -1.15 15.80
N LEU A 180 15.43 -0.14 15.15
CA LEU A 180 15.35 0.00 13.71
C LEU A 180 16.57 0.74 13.18
N GLU A 181 17.17 0.18 12.14
CA GLU A 181 18.38 0.70 11.51
C GLU A 181 18.25 0.75 9.98
N VAL A 182 19.08 1.59 9.37
CA VAL A 182 19.19 1.71 7.92
C VAL A 182 20.29 0.79 7.40
N PHE A 183 19.94 -0.09 6.46
CA PHE A 183 20.90 -0.96 5.79
C PHE A 183 22.04 -0.13 5.14
N GLY A 184 23.28 -0.49 5.43
CA GLY A 184 24.48 0.17 4.87
C GLY A 184 24.91 1.47 5.56
N TYR A 185 24.19 1.93 6.59
CA TYR A 185 24.53 3.16 7.32
C TYR A 185 24.76 2.94 8.82
N SER A 186 24.77 1.70 9.32
CA SER A 186 24.96 1.45 10.75
C SER A 186 26.33 1.96 11.22
N SER A 187 26.34 2.70 12.33
CA SER A 187 27.57 3.10 13.02
C SER A 187 28.24 1.92 13.74
N ILE A 188 27.51 0.83 13.91
CA ILE A 188 27.97 -0.43 14.48
C ILE A 188 28.30 -1.36 13.31
N ASN A 189 29.53 -1.91 13.30
CA ASN A 189 30.07 -2.87 12.34
C ASN A 189 29.11 -4.07 12.05
N PRO A 190 29.28 -4.79 10.93
CA PRO A 190 28.18 -5.44 10.20
C PRO A 190 27.36 -6.41 11.03
N ILE A 191 26.04 -6.37 10.81
CA ILE A 191 25.07 -7.32 11.35
C ILE A 191 25.38 -8.70 10.76
N PHE A 192 26.05 -9.55 11.53
CA PHE A 192 26.20 -10.96 11.19
C PHE A 192 24.86 -11.66 11.47
N ILE A 193 24.18 -12.09 10.41
CA ILE A 193 23.04 -13.01 10.54
C ILE A 193 23.63 -14.42 10.53
N PRO A 194 23.65 -15.13 11.67
CA PRO A 194 24.23 -16.46 11.73
C PRO A 194 23.41 -17.42 10.85
N THR A 195 24.07 -17.96 9.83
CA THR A 195 23.51 -18.93 8.88
C THR A 195 23.55 -20.37 9.39
N SER A 196 24.21 -20.63 10.51
CA SER A 196 24.28 -21.95 11.16
C SER A 196 24.10 -21.85 12.68
N GLU A 197 23.71 -22.97 13.32
CA GLU A 197 23.61 -23.07 14.79
C GLU A 197 24.95 -22.81 15.48
N ILE A 198 26.06 -23.30 14.90
CA ILE A 198 27.42 -23.07 15.42
C ILE A 198 27.77 -21.59 15.49
N GLN A 199 27.36 -20.80 14.49
CA GLN A 199 27.58 -19.36 14.51
C GLN A 199 26.76 -18.69 15.63
N ARG A 200 25.56 -19.17 15.95
CA ARG A 200 24.74 -18.63 17.05
C ARG A 200 25.38 -18.86 18.40
N GLU A 201 25.98 -20.04 18.63
CA GLU A 201 26.67 -20.36 19.89
C GLU A 201 27.91 -19.48 20.10
N ILE A 202 28.73 -19.28 19.05
CA ILE A 202 29.93 -18.44 19.12
C ILE A 202 29.60 -16.98 19.49
N PHE A 203 28.51 -16.43 18.98
CA PHE A 203 28.08 -15.07 19.31
C PHE A 203 27.36 -14.96 20.66
N ALA A 204 26.85 -16.07 21.23
CA ALA A 204 26.28 -16.06 22.57
C ALA A 204 27.35 -16.00 23.66
N ASP A 205 28.53 -16.58 23.40
CA ASP A 205 29.66 -16.63 24.33
C ASP A 205 30.54 -15.36 24.34
N TYR A 206 30.41 -14.49 23.34
CA TYR A 206 31.16 -13.23 23.22
C TYR A 206 30.23 -12.06 22.83
N PRO A 207 29.54 -11.44 23.82
CA PRO A 207 28.63 -10.32 23.60
C PRO A 207 29.32 -9.00 23.22
#